data_AF-A0A526YIY4-F1
#
_entry.id   AF-A0A526YIY4-F1
#
_cell.length_a   1.000
_cell.length_b   1.000
_cell.length_c   1.000
_cell.angle_alpha   90.00
_cell.angle_beta   90.00
_cell.angle_gamma   90.00
#
_symmetry.space_group_name_H-M   'P 1'
#
loop_
_entity.id
_entity.type
_entity.pdbx_description
1 polymer ?
#
loop_
_entity_poly.entity_id
_entity_poly.type
_entity_poly.pdbx_seq_one_letter_code
_entity_poly.pdbx_strand_id
1 'polypeptide(L)'
;YEYETPLAASNKNSPEGRMFFTRITQALKEVDDRYDVVVIDCPPQLGYLTLTALTASTSVLITVHPQMLDIMSMSQFLLMLGGILQSIKGVGA
;
A
#
# COMPACT_ATOMS: atom_id res chain seq x y z
N TYR A 1 5.14 -2.62 -16.53
CA TYR A 1 5.09 -3.11 -15.13
C TYR A 1 3.97 -2.51 -14.29
N GLU A 2 3.96 -1.21 -13.93
CA GLU A 2 2.88 -0.64 -13.08
C GLU A 2 1.50 -0.59 -13.78
N TYR A 3 1.48 -0.53 -15.11
CA TYR A 3 0.26 -0.53 -15.92
C TYR A 3 -0.21 -1.92 -16.38
N GLU A 4 0.69 -2.91 -16.42
CA GLU A 4 0.36 -4.23 -17.01
C GLU A 4 -0.37 -5.14 -16.02
N THR A 5 0.02 -5.08 -14.74
CA THR A 5 -0.63 -5.85 -13.67
C THR A 5 -2.10 -5.47 -13.42
N PRO A 6 -2.50 -4.17 -13.41
CA PRO A 6 -3.92 -3.81 -13.31
C PRO A 6 -4.71 -4.07 -14.60
N LEU A 7 -4.08 -4.00 -15.78
CA LEU A 7 -4.76 -4.32 -17.04
C LEU A 7 -5.09 -5.82 -17.13
N ALA A 8 -4.19 -6.68 -16.68
CA ALA A 8 -4.43 -8.12 -16.57
C ALA A 8 -5.54 -8.45 -15.55
N ALA A 9 -5.72 -7.62 -14.53
CA ALA A 9 -6.79 -7.74 -13.54
C ALA A 9 -8.16 -7.17 -13.98
N SER A 10 -8.26 -6.60 -15.20
CA SER A 10 -9.52 -6.03 -15.74
C SER A 10 -10.60 -7.10 -16.03
N ASN A 11 -10.29 -8.38 -15.90
CA ASN A 11 -11.27 -9.45 -16.08
C ASN A 11 -12.07 -9.65 -14.77
N LYS A 12 -13.19 -8.91 -14.67
CA LYS A 12 -14.00 -8.68 -13.45
C LYS A 12 -14.56 -9.91 -12.70
N ASN A 13 -14.34 -11.13 -13.19
CA ASN A 13 -14.79 -12.37 -12.53
C ASN A 13 -13.64 -13.23 -11.97
N SER A 14 -12.42 -12.69 -11.93
CA SER A 14 -11.23 -13.48 -11.62
C SER A 14 -10.69 -13.27 -10.18
N PRO A 15 -10.20 -14.32 -9.50
CA PRO A 15 -9.45 -14.23 -8.24
C PRO A 15 -8.18 -13.34 -8.30
N GLU A 16 -7.82 -12.84 -9.47
CA GLU A 16 -6.67 -11.96 -9.73
C GLU A 16 -6.75 -10.59 -9.01
N GLY A 17 -7.95 -10.06 -8.72
CA GLY A 17 -8.09 -8.82 -7.93
C GLY A 17 -7.63 -8.97 -6.47
N ARG A 18 -7.75 -10.17 -5.90
CA ARG A 18 -7.19 -10.50 -4.58
C ARG A 18 -5.68 -10.75 -4.64
N MET A 19 -5.21 -11.39 -5.71
CA MET A 19 -3.76 -11.57 -5.97
C MET A 19 -3.04 -10.21 -6.07
N PHE A 20 -3.72 -9.17 -6.55
CA PHE A 20 -3.18 -7.82 -6.71
C PHE A 20 -2.68 -7.20 -5.39
N PHE A 21 -3.50 -7.20 -4.33
CA PHE A 21 -3.14 -6.61 -3.04
C PHE A 21 -2.24 -7.50 -2.18
N THR A 22 -2.32 -8.81 -2.38
CA THR A 22 -1.65 -9.81 -1.54
C THR A 22 -0.26 -10.18 -2.03
N ARG A 23 0.19 -9.69 -3.19
CA ARG A 23 1.48 -10.05 -3.78
C ARG A 23 2.68 -9.76 -2.87
N ILE A 24 2.75 -8.55 -2.29
CA ILE A 24 3.82 -8.20 -1.34
C ILE A 24 3.71 -9.07 -0.09
N THR A 25 2.50 -9.25 0.43
CA THR A 25 2.25 -10.12 1.60
C THR A 25 2.71 -11.56 1.36
N GLN A 26 2.47 -12.12 0.17
CA GLN A 26 2.94 -13.46 -0.19
C GLN A 26 4.47 -13.53 -0.24
N ALA A 27 5.12 -12.56 -0.88
CA ALA A 27 6.58 -12.51 -0.92
C ALA A 27 7.21 -12.38 0.47
N LEU A 28 6.61 -11.59 1.37
CA LEU A 28 7.08 -11.45 2.75
C LEU A 28 6.94 -12.75 3.55
N LYS A 29 5.88 -13.53 3.31
CA LYS A 29 5.68 -14.84 3.97
C LYS A 29 6.78 -15.85 3.65
N GLU A 30 7.42 -15.75 2.48
CA GLU A 30 8.51 -16.65 2.08
C GLU A 30 9.81 -16.42 2.88
N VAL A 31 9.92 -15.28 3.57
CA VAL A 31 11.12 -14.88 4.32
C VAL A 31 10.81 -14.52 5.77
N ASP A 32 9.60 -14.86 6.26
CA ASP A 32 9.10 -14.52 7.59
C ASP A 32 9.98 -15.09 8.71
N ASP A 33 10.58 -16.27 8.49
CA ASP A 33 11.48 -16.94 9.43
C ASP A 33 12.91 -16.37 9.44
N ARG A 34 13.22 -15.43 8.53
CA ARG A 34 14.58 -14.93 8.31
C ARG A 34 14.82 -13.50 8.81
N TYR A 35 13.77 -12.74 9.11
CA TYR A 35 13.89 -11.33 9.47
C TYR A 35 12.89 -10.95 10.57
N ASP A 36 13.39 -10.28 11.62
CA ASP A 36 12.51 -9.75 12.69
C ASP A 36 11.77 -8.47 12.27
N VAL A 37 12.37 -7.70 11.35
CA VAL A 37 11.85 -6.39 10.91
C VAL A 37 12.08 -6.24 9.40
N VAL A 38 11.04 -5.80 8.70
CA VAL A 38 11.10 -5.44 7.28
C VAL A 38 10.72 -3.97 7.11
N VAL A 39 11.59 -3.21 6.46
CA VAL A 39 11.33 -1.81 6.08
C VAL A 39 10.97 -1.78 4.61
N ILE A 40 9.80 -1.23 4.28
CA ILE A 40 9.33 -1.04 2.92
C ILE A 40 9.42 0.45 2.57
N ASP A 41 10.31 0.80 1.66
CA ASP A 41 10.44 2.16 1.13
C ASP A 41 9.71 2.24 -0.22
N CYS A 42 8.76 3.16 -0.33
CA CYS A 42 7.96 3.34 -1.54
C CYS A 42 7.80 4.83 -1.86
N PRO A 43 7.68 5.21 -3.14
CA PRO A 43 7.49 6.59 -3.52
C PRO A 43 6.17 7.14 -2.94
N PRO A 44 6.07 8.45 -2.67
CA PRO A 44 4.89 9.05 -2.03
C PRO A 44 3.62 9.03 -2.90
N GLN A 45 3.73 8.59 -4.15
CA GLN A 45 2.60 8.42 -5.05
C GLN A 45 1.70 7.30 -4.52
N LEU A 46 0.39 7.55 -4.37
CA LEU A 46 -0.61 6.55 -3.95
C LEU A 46 -0.93 5.57 -5.10
N GLY A 47 0.12 5.06 -5.75
CA GLY A 47 0.08 4.05 -6.80
C GLY A 47 0.10 2.63 -6.24
N TYR A 48 0.37 1.67 -7.12
CA TYR A 48 0.28 0.24 -6.80
C TYR A 48 1.19 -0.19 -5.65
N LEU A 49 2.47 0.21 -5.73
CA LEU A 49 3.49 -0.20 -4.76
C LEU A 49 3.15 0.32 -3.37
N THR A 50 2.71 1.56 -3.27
CA THR A 50 2.37 2.21 -2.01
C THR A 50 1.15 1.57 -1.36
N LEU A 51 0.09 1.27 -2.12
CA LEU A 51 -1.11 0.63 -1.56
C LEU A 51 -0.86 -0.81 -1.10
N THR A 52 -0.10 -1.59 -1.87
CA THR A 52 0.23 -2.97 -1.51
C THR A 52 1.23 -3.02 -0.35
N ALA A 53 2.19 -2.10 -0.30
CA ALA A 53 3.10 -1.93 0.83
C ALA A 53 2.33 -1.57 2.11
N LEU A 54 1.41 -0.60 2.04
CA LEU A 54 0.58 -0.20 3.19
C LEU A 54 -0.34 -1.32 3.68
N THR A 55 -0.88 -2.12 2.76
CA THR A 55 -1.73 -3.27 3.12
C THR A 55 -0.91 -4.41 3.77
N ALA A 56 0.34 -4.59 3.35
CA ALA A 56 1.23 -5.60 3.92
C ALA A 56 1.91 -5.14 5.23
N SER A 57 2.03 -3.82 5.45
CA SER A 57 2.74 -3.24 6.59
C SER A 57 1.92 -3.27 7.87
N THR A 58 2.55 -3.59 8.99
CA THR A 58 1.92 -3.53 10.32
C THR A 58 1.84 -2.10 10.86
N SER A 59 2.76 -1.23 10.46
CA SER A 59 2.84 0.15 10.92
C SER A 59 3.48 1.02 9.85
N VAL A 60 3.17 2.32 9.89
CA VAL A 60 3.68 3.31 8.94
C VAL A 60 4.49 4.34 9.70
N LEU A 61 5.74 4.54 9.29
CA LEU A 61 6.61 5.57 9.82
C LEU A 61 6.59 6.79 8.89
N ILE A 62 6.28 7.97 9.44
CA ILE A 62 6.20 9.22 8.69
C ILE A 62 7.11 10.25 9.35
N THR A 63 8.06 10.75 8.57
CA THR A 63 8.94 11.85 8.99
C THR A 63 8.42 13.15 8.40
N VAL A 64 8.18 14.16 9.26
CA VAL A 64 7.70 15.48 8.83
C VAL A 64 8.67 16.56 9.31
N HIS A 65 8.94 17.55 8.47
CA HIS A 65 9.68 18.73 8.88
C HIS A 65 8.79 19.63 9.76
N PRO A 66 9.32 20.26 10.82
CA PRO A 66 8.54 21.07 11.75
C PRO A 66 8.21 22.45 11.15
N GLN A 67 7.60 22.47 9.96
CA GLN A 67 7.15 23.68 9.28
C GLN A 67 5.63 23.59 9.09
N MET A 68 4.94 24.72 9.30
CA MET A 68 3.47 24.77 9.26
C MET A 68 2.92 24.21 7.93
N LEU A 69 3.53 24.57 6.80
CA LEU A 69 3.08 24.14 5.47
C LEU A 69 3.22 22.62 5.28
N ASP A 70 4.31 22.03 5.76
CA ASP A 70 4.55 20.59 5.65
C ASP A 70 3.57 19.79 6.50
N ILE A 71 3.29 20.27 7.71
CA ILE A 71 2.30 19.64 8.60
C ILE A 71 0.90 19.69 7.97
N MET A 72 0.52 20.83 7.37
CA MET A 72 -0.79 20.95 6.71
C MET A 72 -0.90 20.03 5.48
N SER A 73 0.14 19.98 4.64
CA SER A 73 0.16 19.09 3.47
C SER A 73 0.09 17.61 3.88
N MET A 74 0.84 17.21 4.91
CA MET A 74 0.82 15.84 5.42
C MET A 74 -0.50 15.44 6.05
N SER A 75 -1.16 16.34 6.77
CA SER A 75 -2.49 16.10 7.30
C SER A 75 -3.49 15.79 6.18
N GLN A 76 -3.46 16.57 5.09
CA GLN A 76 -4.32 16.33 3.93
C GLN A 76 -4.02 14.99 3.25
N PHE A 77 -2.73 14.65 3.09
CA PHE A 77 -2.30 13.37 2.53
C PHE A 77 -2.82 12.19 3.36
N LEU A 78 -2.69 12.26 4.69
CA LEU A 78 -3.16 11.21 5.60
C LEU A 78 -4.68 11.02 5.56
N LEU A 79 -5.44 12.11 5.47
CA LEU A 79 -6.91 12.04 5.30
C LEU A 79 -7.30 11.35 3.99
N MET A 80 -6.65 11.71 2.89
CA MET A 80 -6.86 11.05 1.60
C MET A 80 -6.49 9.57 1.64
N LEU A 81 -5.35 9.25 2.26
CA LEU A 81 -4.89 7.88 2.42
C LEU A 81 -5.90 7.03 3.20
N GLY A 82 -6.40 7.56 4.33
CA GLY A 82 -7.42 6.88 5.14
C GLY A 82 -8.69 6.57 4.34
N GLY A 83 -9.14 7.50 3.50
CA GLY A 83 -10.29 7.28 2.61
C GLY A 83 -10.06 6.15 1.59
N ILE A 84 -8.87 6.10 0.99
CA ILE A 84 -8.53 5.03 0.03
C ILE A 84 -8.43 3.67 0.74
N LEU A 85 -7.79 3.61 1.90
CA LEU A 85 -7.67 2.36 2.67
C LEU A 85 -9.03 1.85 3.15
N GLN A 86 -9.96 2.72 3.53
CA GLN A 86 -11.34 2.32 3.85
C GLN A 86 -12.07 1.73 2.64
N SER A 87 -11.91 2.34 1.46
CA SER A 87 -12.49 1.83 0.22
C SER A 87 -11.96 0.43 -0.12
N ILE A 88 -10.66 0.20 0.06
CA ILE A 88 -10.02 -1.11 -0.17
C ILE A 88 -10.53 -2.16 0.82
N LYS A 89 -10.63 -1.83 2.12
CA LYS A 89 -11.23 -2.75 3.12
C LYS A 89 -12.65 -3.18 2.77
N GLY A 90 -13.45 -2.27 2.19
CA GLY A 90 -14.81 -2.56 1.75
C GLY A 90 -14.91 -3.57 0.59
N VAL A 91 -13.83 -3.75 -0.19
CA VAL A 91 -13.78 -4.65 -1.36
C VAL A 91 -13.21 -6.04 -1.00
N GLY A 92 -12.75 -6.23 0.25
CA GLY A 92 -12.40 -7.55 0.78
C GLY A 92 -10.92 -7.91 0.64
N ALA A 93 -10.06 -7.08 1.25
CA ALA A 93 -8.75 -7.47 1.73
C ALA A 93 -8.83 -7.77 3.25
#